data_AF-U6DYN2-F1
#
_entry.id   AF-U6DYN2-F1
#
_cell.length_a   1.000
_cell.length_b   1.000
_cell.length_c   1.000
_cell.angle_alpha   90.00
_cell.angle_beta   90.00
_cell.angle_gamma   90.00
#
_symmetry.space_group_name_H-M   'P 1'
#
loop_
_entity.id
_entity.type
_entity.pdbx_description
1 polymer ?
#
loop_
_entity_poly.entity_id
_entity_poly.type
_entity_poly.pdbx_seq_one_letter_code
_entity_poly.pdbx_strand_id
1 'polypeptide(L)'
;MALAAALEGQLQLREVSGIPLQASTVDNWSQIQNFEAKPDDLLICTYPKSGTTWIQEIVDMIEQNGDVEKCQRAIIQHRHPFIEWARPPQPSGVERANAMPSPRILRTHLPTQLLPPSFWENNCKELWG
;
A
#
# COMPACT_ATOMS: atom_id res chain seq x y z
N MET A 1 17.82 -31.57 -12.88
CA MET A 1 17.03 -31.86 -11.66
C MET A 1 17.17 -30.78 -10.55
N ALA A 2 17.88 -29.67 -10.76
CA ALA A 2 18.02 -28.58 -9.78
C ALA A 2 17.18 -27.32 -10.10
N LEU A 3 16.43 -27.31 -11.22
CA LEU A 3 15.63 -26.15 -11.63
C LEU A 3 14.24 -26.11 -10.98
N ALA A 4 13.79 -27.22 -10.38
CA ALA A 4 12.48 -27.31 -9.73
C ALA A 4 12.47 -26.73 -8.30
N ALA A 5 13.58 -26.85 -7.56
CA ALA A 5 13.66 -26.40 -6.16
C ALA A 5 13.76 -24.86 -6.01
N ALA A 6 14.09 -24.14 -7.09
CA ALA A 6 14.11 -22.67 -7.07
C ALA A 6 12.70 -22.03 -7.17
N LEU A 7 11.64 -22.85 -7.38
CA LEU A 7 10.25 -22.41 -7.46
C LEU A 7 9.44 -22.70 -6.17
N GLU A 8 10.05 -23.27 -5.14
CA GLU A 8 9.36 -23.65 -3.88
C GLU A 8 9.01 -22.45 -2.98
N GLY A 9 9.43 -21.24 -3.34
CA GLY A 9 8.87 -19.98 -2.83
C GLY A 9 7.79 -19.40 -3.73
N GLN A 10 6.99 -20.25 -4.38
CA GLN A 10 6.03 -19.83 -5.41
C GLN A 10 5.11 -18.73 -4.88
N LEU A 11 5.12 -17.57 -5.53
CA LEU A 11 4.11 -16.52 -5.33
C LEU A 11 2.76 -17.11 -5.71
N GLN A 12 2.06 -17.68 -4.73
CA GLN A 12 0.71 -18.20 -4.92
C GLN A 12 -0.20 -17.01 -5.20
N LEU A 13 -0.92 -17.07 -6.32
CA LEU A 13 -1.94 -16.09 -6.64
C LEU A 13 -3.30 -16.69 -6.29
N ARG A 14 -4.20 -15.84 -5.76
CA ARG A 14 -5.61 -16.17 -5.55
C ARG A 14 -6.45 -15.06 -6.15
N GLU A 15 -7.70 -15.38 -6.47
CA GLU A 15 -8.59 -14.45 -7.14
C GLU A 15 -9.53 -13.77 -6.14
N VAL A 16 -9.74 -12.47 -6.34
CA VAL A 16 -10.82 -11.70 -5.70
C VAL A 16 -11.54 -10.93 -6.81
N SER A 17 -12.85 -11.20 -6.98
CA SER A 17 -13.70 -10.54 -7.99
C SER A 17 -13.08 -10.52 -9.40
N GLY A 18 -12.53 -11.64 -9.87
CA GLY A 18 -11.90 -11.75 -11.18
C GLY A 18 -10.47 -11.21 -11.29
N ILE A 19 -9.87 -10.71 -10.20
CA ILE A 19 -8.53 -10.12 -10.20
C ILE A 19 -7.55 -11.03 -9.44
N PRO A 20 -6.42 -11.41 -10.05
CA PRO A 20 -5.38 -12.18 -9.37
C PRO A 20 -4.57 -11.28 -8.42
N LEU A 21 -4.52 -11.67 -7.15
CA LEU A 21 -3.75 -11.02 -6.09
C LEU A 21 -2.82 -12.03 -5.40
N GLN A 22 -1.83 -11.54 -4.67
CA GLN A 22 -0.98 -12.42 -3.86
C GLN A 22 -1.81 -13.14 -2.80
N ALA A 23 -1.58 -14.44 -2.59
CA ALA A 23 -2.35 -15.25 -1.66
C ALA A 23 -2.37 -14.65 -0.25
N SER A 24 -1.25 -14.08 0.22
CA SER A 24 -1.18 -13.49 1.55
C SER A 24 -1.99 -12.19 1.68
N THR A 25 -2.12 -11.42 0.60
CA THR A 25 -3.07 -10.29 0.52
C THR A 25 -4.51 -10.79 0.60
N VAL A 26 -4.84 -11.89 -0.08
CA VAL A 26 -6.17 -12.50 -0.04
C VAL A 26 -6.48 -13.11 1.33
N ASP A 27 -5.49 -13.73 1.98
CA ASP A 27 -5.63 -14.25 3.34
C ASP A 27 -5.90 -13.12 4.35
N ASN A 28 -5.35 -11.93 4.11
CA ASN A 28 -5.57 -10.73 4.94
C ASN A 28 -6.71 -9.82 4.45
N TRP A 29 -7.54 -10.30 3.51
CA TRP A 29 -8.51 -9.48 2.80
C TRP A 29 -9.49 -8.75 3.71
N SER A 30 -9.97 -9.43 4.76
CA SER A 30 -10.89 -8.86 5.75
C SER A 30 -10.28 -7.64 6.45
N GLN A 31 -9.00 -7.69 6.83
CA GLN A 31 -8.33 -6.57 7.48
C GLN A 31 -8.17 -5.38 6.52
N ILE A 32 -7.91 -5.66 5.24
CA ILE A 32 -7.77 -4.64 4.19
C ILE A 32 -9.10 -3.94 3.93
N GLN A 33 -10.18 -4.69 3.73
CA GLN A 33 -11.50 -4.12 3.41
C GLN A 33 -12.13 -3.34 4.58
N ASN A 34 -11.83 -3.73 5.82
CA ASN A 34 -12.26 -3.01 7.03
C ASN A 34 -11.30 -1.90 7.44
N PHE A 35 -10.38 -1.46 6.56
CA PHE A 35 -9.51 -0.34 6.85
C PHE A 35 -10.31 0.96 6.95
N GLU A 36 -10.07 1.73 8.01
CA GLU A 36 -10.70 3.03 8.24
C GLU A 36 -9.75 4.15 7.76
N ALA A 37 -10.01 4.66 6.56
CA ALA A 37 -9.36 5.85 6.05
C ALA A 37 -9.79 7.08 6.86
N LYS A 38 -8.90 8.07 6.98
CA LYS A 38 -9.20 9.34 7.64
C LYS A 38 -9.41 10.42 6.57
N PRO A 39 -10.24 11.45 6.83
CA PRO A 39 -10.52 12.51 5.87
C PRO A 39 -9.28 13.27 5.37
N ASP A 40 -8.18 13.25 6.14
CA ASP A 40 -6.91 13.91 5.81
C ASP A 40 -5.86 12.97 5.20
N ASP A 41 -6.23 11.73 4.88
CA ASP A 41 -5.36 10.81 4.17
C ASP A 41 -5.21 11.17 2.69
N LEU A 42 -4.01 10.93 2.17
CA LEU A 42 -3.69 10.95 0.74
C LEU A 42 -3.36 9.53 0.28
N LEU A 43 -4.11 9.01 -0.69
CA LEU A 43 -3.90 7.68 -1.26
C LEU A 43 -3.22 7.77 -2.62
N ILE A 44 -2.02 7.20 -2.75
CA ILE A 44 -1.29 7.05 -4.01
C ILE A 44 -1.72 5.74 -4.67
N CYS A 45 -2.47 5.85 -5.76
CA CYS A 45 -2.99 4.72 -6.53
C CYS A 45 -2.21 4.57 -7.83
N THR A 46 -1.52 3.45 -8.03
CA THR A 46 -0.77 3.20 -9.27
C THR A 46 -0.88 1.74 -9.68
N TYR A 47 -0.84 1.46 -10.97
CA TYR A 47 -0.56 0.08 -11.41
C TYR A 47 0.87 -0.35 -11.01
N PRO A 48 1.13 -1.62 -10.68
CA PRO A 48 2.46 -2.07 -10.32
C PRO A 48 3.50 -1.68 -11.37
N LYS A 49 4.62 -1.12 -10.90
CA LYS A 49 5.77 -0.67 -11.71
C LYS A 49 5.57 0.62 -12.52
N SER A 50 4.45 1.34 -12.37
CA SER A 50 4.19 2.63 -13.03
C SER A 50 4.82 3.85 -12.32
N GLY A 51 5.92 3.68 -11.58
CA GLY A 51 6.60 4.82 -10.94
C GLY A 51 6.08 5.19 -9.54
N THR A 52 5.44 4.26 -8.82
CA THR A 52 4.95 4.47 -7.44
C THR A 52 6.01 5.04 -6.49
N THR A 53 7.25 4.55 -6.55
CA THR A 53 8.35 5.05 -5.71
C THR A 53 8.67 6.50 -6.04
N TRP A 54 8.65 6.87 -7.31
CA TRP A 54 8.97 8.22 -7.75
C TRP A 54 7.91 9.22 -7.26
N ILE A 55 6.64 8.88 -7.43
CA ILE A 55 5.52 9.70 -6.94
C ILE A 55 5.54 9.83 -5.41
N GLN A 56 5.79 8.74 -4.68
CA GLN A 56 5.90 8.78 -3.22
C GLN A 56 7.00 9.76 -2.74
N GLU A 57 8.17 9.78 -3.38
CA GLU A 57 9.23 10.74 -3.01
C GLU A 57 8.85 12.19 -3.36
N ILE A 58 8.18 12.42 -4.49
CA ILE A 58 7.69 13.76 -4.85
C ILE A 58 6.70 14.27 -3.80
N VAL A 59 5.74 13.42 -3.40
CA VAL A 59 4.73 13.77 -2.39
C VAL A 59 5.37 14.03 -1.03
N ASP A 60 6.32 13.20 -0.59
CA ASP A 60 7.02 13.41 0.69
C ASP A 60 7.85 14.70 0.68
N MET A 61 8.56 15.00 -0.42
CA MET A 61 9.29 16.25 -0.58
C MET A 61 8.36 17.47 -0.47
N ILE A 62 7.13 17.39 -0.99
CA ILE A 62 6.14 18.45 -0.84
C ILE A 62 5.67 18.56 0.62
N GLU A 63 5.33 17.44 1.26
CA GLU A 63 4.87 17.40 2.65
C GLU A 63 5.92 17.98 3.62
N GLN A 64 7.20 17.66 3.38
CA GLN A 64 8.32 18.10 4.19
C GLN A 64 8.87 19.49 3.79
N ASN A 65 8.19 20.23 2.91
CA ASN A 65 8.61 21.56 2.42
C ASN A 65 10.03 21.56 1.79
N GLY A 66 10.38 20.50 1.09
CA GLY A 66 11.67 20.32 0.43
C GLY A 66 12.82 19.90 1.35
N ASP A 67 12.53 19.56 2.61
CA ASP A 67 13.53 19.12 3.59
C ASP A 67 13.98 17.67 3.32
N VAL A 68 15.19 17.53 2.78
CA VAL A 68 15.77 16.25 2.39
C VAL A 68 16.08 15.36 3.60
N GLU A 69 16.49 15.93 4.73
CA GLU A 69 16.81 15.16 5.94
C GLU A 69 15.56 14.50 6.50
N LYS A 70 14.43 15.23 6.49
CA LYS A 70 13.13 14.66 6.86
C LYS A 70 12.67 13.57 5.90
N CYS A 71 12.94 13.68 4.60
CA CYS A 71 12.60 12.63 3.64
C CYS A 71 13.46 11.35 3.83
N GLN A 72 14.62 11.48 4.47
CA GLN A 72 15.51 10.36 4.82
C GLN A 72 15.23 9.74 6.19
N ARG A 73 14.19 10.21 6.92
CA ARG A 73 13.81 9.71 8.26
C ARG A 73 13.59 8.20 8.34
N ALA A 74 13.17 7.58 7.24
CA ALA A 74 13.01 6.14 7.11
C ALA A 74 12.97 5.74 5.63
N ILE A 75 13.09 4.43 5.37
CA ILE A 75 12.85 3.89 4.02
C ILE A 75 11.41 4.17 3.57
N ILE A 76 11.20 4.31 2.26
CA ILE A 76 9.92 4.75 1.69
C ILE A 76 8.71 3.89 2.11
N GLN A 77 8.93 2.58 2.30
CA GLN A 77 7.91 1.62 2.73
C GLN A 77 7.44 1.82 4.19
N HIS A 78 8.19 2.59 4.98
CA HIS A 78 7.85 2.93 6.36
C HIS A 78 7.28 4.34 6.48
N ARG A 79 7.62 5.23 5.53
CA ARG A 79 6.99 6.54 5.39
C ARG A 79 5.58 6.45 4.82
N HIS A 80 5.39 5.58 3.83
CA HIS A 80 4.12 5.41 3.11
C HIS A 80 3.66 3.95 3.16
N PRO A 81 2.80 3.58 4.12
CA PRO A 81 2.26 2.24 4.24
C PRO A 81 1.59 1.77 2.94
N PHE A 82 1.84 0.51 2.59
CA PHE A 82 1.22 -0.16 1.46
C PHE A 82 0.03 -0.97 1.94
N ILE A 83 -1.20 -0.49 1.70
CA ILE A 83 -2.40 -0.98 2.39
C ILE A 83 -2.59 -2.49 2.25
N GLU A 84 -2.42 -3.05 1.06
CA GLU A 84 -2.59 -4.48 0.81
C GLU A 84 -1.36 -5.35 1.13
N TRP A 85 -0.32 -4.77 1.74
CA TRP A 85 0.83 -5.55 2.20
C TRP A 85 0.44 -6.45 3.36
N ALA A 86 0.61 -7.75 3.17
CA ALA A 86 0.33 -8.74 4.21
C ALA A 86 1.33 -9.88 4.10
N ARG A 87 2.59 -9.64 4.47
CA ARG A 87 3.65 -10.66 4.42
C ARG A 87 4.30 -10.83 5.79
N PRO A 88 3.96 -11.89 6.54
CA PRO A 88 4.65 -12.25 7.77
C PRO A 88 6.15 -12.54 7.54
N PRO A 89 7.02 -12.27 8.52
CA PRO A 89 6.73 -11.78 9.88
C PRO A 89 6.60 -10.26 9.98
N GLN A 90 6.58 -9.51 8.88
CA GLN A 90 6.40 -8.05 8.94
C GLN A 90 4.93 -7.69 9.25
N PRO A 91 4.69 -6.59 9.98
CA PRO A 91 3.33 -6.09 10.20
C PRO A 91 2.65 -5.75 8.87
N SER A 92 1.34 -5.88 8.84
CA SER A 92 0.55 -5.57 7.64
C SER A 92 0.58 -4.07 7.32
N GLY A 93 0.23 -3.74 6.08
CA GLY A 93 0.05 -2.36 5.64
C GLY A 93 -0.97 -1.60 6.48
N VAL A 94 -2.08 -2.27 6.79
CA VAL A 94 -3.16 -1.74 7.63
C VAL A 94 -2.67 -1.48 9.06
N GLU A 95 -1.95 -2.42 9.67
CA GLU A 95 -1.39 -2.23 11.02
C GLU A 95 -0.44 -1.03 11.07
N ARG A 96 0.42 -0.90 10.05
CA ARG A 96 1.32 0.25 9.92
C ARG A 96 0.56 1.56 9.76
N ALA A 97 -0.44 1.60 8.89
CA ALA A 97 -1.25 2.79 8.65
C ALA A 97 -2.02 3.22 9.91
N ASN A 98 -2.50 2.26 10.72
CA ASN A 98 -3.21 2.55 11.96
C ASN A 98 -2.29 3.07 13.09
N ALA A 99 -1.03 2.65 13.11
CA ALA A 99 -0.04 3.13 14.07
C ALA A 99 0.52 4.52 13.74
N MET A 100 0.28 5.05 12.54
CA MET A 100 0.80 6.35 12.11
C MET A 100 -0.08 7.53 12.53
N PRO A 101 0.54 8.66 12.94
CA PRO A 101 -0.20 9.91 13.13
C PRO A 101 -0.71 10.45 11.80
N SER A 102 -1.78 11.24 11.86
CA SER A 102 -2.26 12.01 10.72
C SER A 102 -1.43 13.28 10.48
N PRO A 103 -1.36 13.81 9.24
CA PRO A 103 -1.94 13.25 8.01
C PRO A 103 -1.13 12.05 7.48
N ARG A 104 -1.80 11.05 6.88
CA ARG A 104 -1.13 9.85 6.37
C ARG A 104 -1.07 9.87 4.84
N ILE A 105 0.11 9.55 4.31
CA ILE A 105 0.28 9.25 2.89
C ILE A 105 0.36 7.73 2.76
N LEU A 106 -0.59 7.16 2.02
CA LEU A 106 -0.78 5.73 1.85
C LEU A 106 -0.55 5.37 0.37
N ARG A 107 -0.27 4.12 0.06
CA ARG A 107 -0.23 3.66 -1.33
C ARG A 107 -0.98 2.35 -1.53
N THR A 108 -1.40 2.13 -2.78
CA THR A 108 -2.06 0.89 -3.21
C THR A 108 -1.88 0.61 -4.70
N HIS A 109 -2.00 -0.66 -5.04
CA HIS A 109 -2.11 -1.22 -6.38
C HIS A 109 -3.49 -1.87 -6.62
N LEU A 110 -4.38 -1.85 -5.62
CA LEU A 110 -5.72 -2.34 -5.79
C LEU A 110 -6.46 -1.48 -6.83
N PRO A 111 -7.19 -2.10 -7.76
CA PRO A 111 -8.07 -1.36 -8.65
C PRO A 111 -9.22 -0.74 -7.84
N THR A 112 -9.85 0.29 -8.42
CA THR A 112 -10.91 1.09 -7.78
C THR A 112 -12.01 0.23 -7.15
N GLN A 113 -12.45 -0.83 -7.83
CA GLN A 113 -13.50 -1.74 -7.37
C GLN A 113 -13.13 -2.59 -6.14
N LEU A 114 -11.84 -2.61 -5.79
CA LEU A 114 -11.29 -3.39 -4.67
C LEU A 114 -10.75 -2.49 -3.55
N LEU A 115 -10.79 -1.17 -3.70
CA LEU A 115 -10.37 -0.24 -2.65
C LEU A 115 -11.28 -0.34 -1.42
N PRO A 116 -10.73 -0.19 -0.20
CA PRO A 116 -11.55 -0.11 1.01
C PRO A 116 -12.61 0.99 0.88
N PRO A 117 -13.90 0.71 1.18
CA PRO A 117 -14.99 1.68 0.99
C PRO A 117 -14.79 3.02 1.71
N SER A 118 -14.11 2.99 2.87
CA SER A 118 -13.87 4.16 3.71
C SER A 118 -13.13 5.31 3.02
N PHE A 119 -12.31 5.03 1.99
CA PHE A 119 -11.66 6.08 1.20
C PHE A 119 -12.68 6.96 0.47
N TRP A 120 -13.71 6.33 -0.09
CA TRP A 120 -14.80 7.04 -0.78
C TRP A 120 -15.73 7.74 0.21
N GLU A 121 -16.10 7.06 1.29
CA GLU A 121 -17.01 7.60 2.32
C GLU A 121 -16.44 8.86 3.00
N ASN A 122 -15.12 8.88 3.24
CA ASN A 122 -14.44 10.00 3.88
C ASN A 122 -13.92 11.06 2.90
N ASN A 123 -14.17 10.92 1.59
CA ASN A 123 -13.68 11.82 0.54
C ASN A 123 -12.17 12.09 0.66
N CYS A 124 -11.39 11.03 0.86
CA CYS A 124 -9.93 11.12 0.89
C CYS A 124 -9.41 11.66 -0.45
N LYS A 125 -8.19 12.22 -0.45
CA LYS A 125 -7.56 12.62 -1.72
C LYS A 125 -6.90 11.42 -2.35
N GLU A 126 -7.15 11.17 -3.63
CA GLU A 126 -6.44 10.14 -4.39
C GLU A 126 -5.55 10.74 -5.49
N LEU A 127 -4.33 10.23 -5.62
CA LEU A 127 -3.40 10.57 -6.68
C LEU A 127 -3.16 9.34 -7.56
N TRP A 128 -3.55 9.43 -8.83
CA TRP A 128 -3.43 8.36 -9.82
C TRP A 128 -2.18 8.54 -10.67
N GLY A 129 -1.39 7.47 -10.84
CA GLY A 129 -0.17 7.44 -11.67
C GLY A 129 0.01 6.17 -12.46
#